data_AF-A0A2P2IRB7-F1
#
_entry.id   AF-A0A2P2IRB7-F1
#
_cell.length_a   1.000
_cell.length_b   1.000
_cell.length_c   1.000
_cell.angle_alpha   90.00
_cell.angle_beta   90.00
_cell.angle_gamma   90.00
#
_symmetry.space_group_name_H-M   'P 1'
#
loop_
_entity.id
_entity.type
_entity.pdbx_description
1 polymer ?
#
loop_
_entity_poly.entity_id
_entity_poly.type
_entity_poly.pdbx_seq_one_letter_code
_entity_poly.pdbx_strand_id
1 'polypeptide(L)'
;MRGLRCHPMYCRNSSRMQIIPLLASRAQALRYLFVRWRLNIANMFVFLGENGDTDYDEMISGAHKSIIMEGVVPRGSEELSGATDLRGDIVPNESPLVVHLSGNATVNDIADALKQVSKASTGM
;
A
#
# COMPACT_ATOMS: atom_id res chain seq x y z
N MET A 1 -13.23 -5.12 -32.96
CA MET A 1 -12.51 -4.16 -32.08
C MET A 1 -12.51 -4.71 -30.67
N ARG A 2 -11.36 -4.85 -30.01
CA ARG A 2 -11.30 -5.12 -28.57
C ARG A 2 -11.23 -3.77 -27.87
N GLY A 3 -12.27 -3.41 -27.10
CA GLY A 3 -12.32 -2.15 -26.35
C GLY A 3 -11.26 -2.10 -25.24
N LEU A 4 -11.01 -0.89 -24.72
CA LEU A 4 -10.17 -0.71 -23.55
C LEU A 4 -10.79 -1.48 -22.38
N ARG A 5 -10.03 -2.40 -21.78
CA ARG A 5 -10.46 -3.10 -20.56
C ARG A 5 -10.20 -2.18 -19.38
N CYS A 6 -11.23 -1.91 -18.61
CA CYS A 6 -11.16 -1.10 -17.40
C CYS A 6 -11.80 -1.84 -16.23
N HIS A 7 -11.45 -1.41 -15.03
CA HIS A 7 -12.08 -1.87 -13.79
C HIS A 7 -12.54 -0.67 -12.96
N PRO A 8 -13.69 -0.78 -12.25
CA PRO A 8 -14.11 0.22 -11.29
C PRO A 8 -13.31 0.09 -10.00
N MET A 9 -12.83 1.21 -9.48
CA MET A 9 -12.08 1.32 -8.23
C MET A 9 -12.78 2.32 -7.33
N TYR A 10 -13.11 1.91 -6.11
CA TYR A 10 -13.61 2.83 -5.09
C TYR A 10 -12.45 3.65 -4.49
N CYS A 11 -12.73 4.91 -4.19
CA CYS A 11 -11.80 5.83 -3.56
C CYS A 11 -12.54 6.72 -2.55
N ARG A 12 -11.77 7.30 -1.62
CA ARG A 12 -12.26 8.26 -0.63
C ARG A 12 -13.36 7.65 0.24
N ASN A 13 -13.05 6.53 0.88
CA ASN A 13 -13.95 5.77 1.75
C ASN A 13 -15.24 5.43 1.00
N SER A 14 -15.09 4.93 -0.23
CA SER A 14 -16.21 4.59 -1.11
C SER A 14 -17.15 5.72 -1.55
N SER A 15 -16.86 6.98 -1.23
CA SER A 15 -17.69 8.11 -1.68
C SER A 15 -17.52 8.44 -3.16
N ARG A 16 -16.48 7.90 -3.81
CA ARG A 16 -16.19 8.11 -5.22
C ARG A 16 -15.79 6.80 -5.90
N MET A 17 -16.23 6.62 -7.14
CA MET A 17 -15.78 5.54 -8.01
C MET A 17 -14.97 6.13 -9.17
N GLN A 18 -13.84 5.49 -9.48
CA GLN A 18 -13.02 5.77 -10.66
C GLN A 18 -13.05 4.57 -11.58
N ILE A 19 -12.92 4.80 -12.90
CA ILE A 19 -12.78 3.74 -13.89
C ILE A 19 -11.38 3.87 -14.46
N ILE A 20 -10.53 2.90 -14.16
CA ILE A 20 -9.13 2.92 -14.58
C ILE A 20 -8.82 1.72 -15.48
N PRO A 21 -7.79 1.80 -16.36
CA PRO A 21 -7.39 0.68 -17.19
C PRO A 21 -7.12 -0.58 -16.34
N LEU A 22 -7.40 -1.77 -16.91
CA LEU A 22 -7.30 -3.05 -16.20
C LEU A 22 -5.94 -3.26 -15.51
N LEU A 23 -4.86 -2.76 -16.09
CA LEU A 23 -3.49 -2.90 -15.58
C LEU A 23 -3.00 -1.67 -14.80
N ALA A 24 -3.88 -0.71 -14.54
CA ALA A 24 -3.54 0.43 -13.70
C ALA A 24 -3.80 0.04 -12.24
N SER A 25 -2.72 -0.02 -11.45
CA SER A 25 -2.75 -0.20 -10.01
C SER A 25 -1.51 0.44 -9.38
N ARG A 26 -1.50 0.60 -8.06
CA ARG A 26 -0.36 1.19 -7.33
C ARG A 26 0.86 0.27 -7.39
N ALA A 27 0.66 -1.05 -7.34
CA ALA A 27 1.71 -2.04 -7.54
C ALA A 27 2.34 -1.96 -8.95
N GLN A 28 1.51 -1.82 -9.99
CA GLN A 28 1.99 -1.65 -11.36
C GLN A 28 2.77 -0.33 -11.54
N ALA A 29 2.37 0.74 -10.85
CA ALA A 29 3.11 1.99 -10.85
C ALA A 29 4.51 1.84 -10.21
N LEU A 30 4.62 1.16 -9.06
CA LEU A 30 5.93 0.86 -8.43
C LEU A 30 6.81 0.00 -9.35
N ARG A 31 6.25 -1.04 -9.96
CA ARG A 31 6.95 -1.88 -10.93
C ARG A 31 7.43 -1.06 -12.13
N TYR A 32 6.59 -0.15 -12.64
CA TYR A 32 6.95 0.73 -13.74
C TYR A 32 8.15 1.61 -13.37
N LEU A 33 8.16 2.21 -12.17
CA LEU A 33 9.29 3.01 -11.68
C LEU A 33 10.60 2.21 -11.62
N PHE A 34 10.56 0.96 -11.17
CA PHE A 34 11.73 0.09 -11.17
C PHE A 34 12.22 -0.26 -12.58
N VAL A 35 11.31 -0.73 -13.43
CA VAL A 35 11.69 -1.21 -14.78
C VAL A 35 12.16 -0.06 -15.67
N ARG A 36 11.42 1.06 -15.67
CA ARG A 36 11.65 2.17 -16.60
C ARG A 36 12.66 3.17 -16.08
N TRP A 37 12.65 3.47 -14.78
CA TRP A 37 13.49 4.52 -14.20
C TRP A 37 14.62 3.95 -13.34
N ARG A 38 14.76 2.62 -13.25
CA ARG A 38 15.82 1.94 -12.49
C ARG A 38 15.88 2.37 -11.02
N LEU A 39 14.74 2.79 -10.46
CA LEU A 39 14.66 3.15 -9.05
C LEU A 39 14.72 1.91 -8.18
N ASN A 40 15.49 1.96 -7.09
CA ASN A 40 15.57 0.87 -6.13
C ASN A 40 14.33 0.88 -5.21
N ILE A 41 13.34 0.02 -5.52
CA ILE A 41 12.10 -0.07 -4.71
C ILE A 41 12.38 -0.56 -3.29
N ALA A 42 13.40 -1.39 -3.07
CA ALA A 42 13.73 -1.92 -1.73
C ALA A 42 14.12 -0.82 -0.73
N ASN A 43 14.65 0.32 -1.23
CA ASN A 43 14.98 1.48 -0.42
C ASN A 43 13.88 2.54 -0.36
N MET A 44 12.73 2.32 -1.01
CA MET A 44 11.59 3.23 -0.93
C MET A 44 10.78 2.98 0.34
N PHE A 45 10.31 4.08 0.92
CA PHE A 45 9.30 4.06 1.96
C PHE A 45 7.93 4.25 1.33
N VAL A 46 6.99 3.35 1.59
CA VAL A 46 5.62 3.39 1.10
C VAL A 46 4.70 3.49 2.30
N PHE A 47 3.88 4.54 2.34
CA PHE A 47 2.85 4.74 3.36
C PHE A 47 1.55 4.12 2.87
N LEU A 48 0.94 3.28 3.70
CA LEU A 48 -0.31 2.59 3.43
C LEU A 48 -1.30 2.96 4.54
N GLY A 49 -2.57 3.22 4.23
CA GLY A 49 -3.62 3.26 5.24
C GLY A 49 -4.12 1.86 5.54
N GLU A 50 -4.35 1.53 6.82
CA GLU A 50 -4.95 0.26 7.24
C GLU A 50 -6.23 -0.03 6.45
N ASN A 51 -7.18 0.91 6.41
CA ASN A 51 -8.47 0.72 5.73
C ASN A 51 -8.58 1.51 4.42
N GLY A 52 -7.46 1.74 3.73
CA GLY A 52 -7.49 2.45 2.45
C GLY A 52 -8.05 1.58 1.32
N ASP A 53 -9.06 2.08 0.59
CA ASP A 53 -9.80 1.36 -0.46
C ASP A 53 -8.92 0.66 -1.50
N THR A 54 -7.72 1.17 -1.73
CA THR A 54 -6.78 0.65 -2.74
C THR A 54 -5.44 0.31 -2.13
N ASP A 55 -5.27 0.48 -0.81
CA ASP A 55 -3.97 0.58 -0.15
C ASP A 55 -3.18 -0.72 -0.10
N TYR A 56 -3.86 -1.84 -0.20
CA TYR A 56 -3.25 -3.17 -0.25
C TYR A 56 -3.33 -3.80 -1.65
N ASP A 57 -4.07 -3.19 -2.58
CA ASP A 57 -4.40 -3.81 -3.85
C ASP A 57 -3.13 -4.15 -4.67
N GLU A 58 -2.96 -5.45 -4.93
CA GLU A 58 -1.82 -6.08 -5.63
C GLU A 58 -0.43 -5.78 -5.04
N MET A 59 -0.34 -5.29 -3.80
CA MET A 59 0.94 -4.90 -3.21
C MET A 59 1.76 -6.14 -2.84
N ILE A 60 3.01 -6.20 -3.29
CA ILE A 60 3.92 -7.30 -2.94
C ILE A 60 4.69 -6.89 -1.69
N SER A 61 4.41 -7.54 -0.55
CA SER A 61 5.20 -7.31 0.66
C SER A 61 6.67 -7.74 0.50
N GLY A 62 7.55 -7.05 1.22
CA GLY A 62 8.99 -7.27 1.21
C GLY A 62 9.74 -6.63 0.04
N ALA A 63 9.02 -6.08 -0.95
CA ALA A 63 9.65 -5.36 -2.06
C ALA A 63 10.10 -3.93 -1.70
N HIS A 64 9.51 -3.34 -0.66
CA HIS A 64 9.74 -1.97 -0.18
C HIS A 64 9.59 -1.93 1.34
N LYS A 65 9.98 -0.80 1.94
CA LYS A 65 9.76 -0.51 3.37
C LYS A 65 8.35 0.06 3.53
N SER A 66 7.49 -0.63 4.25
CA SER A 66 6.08 -0.25 4.39
C SER A 66 5.82 0.37 5.75
N ILE A 67 5.09 1.49 5.77
CA ILE A 67 4.59 2.11 7.00
C ILE A 67 3.07 2.11 6.91
N ILE A 68 2.41 1.35 7.77
CA ILE A 68 0.97 1.20 7.81
C ILE A 68 0.41 2.18 8.85
N MET A 69 -0.47 3.08 8.41
CA MET A 69 -1.17 4.01 9.27
C MET A 69 -2.54 3.46 9.67
N GLU A 70 -2.68 3.12 10.94
CA GLU A 70 -3.87 2.55 11.54
C GLU A 70 -4.84 3.62 12.02
N GLY A 71 -6.14 3.36 11.91
CA GLY A 71 -7.16 4.29 12.43
C GLY A 71 -7.25 5.67 11.77
N VAL A 72 -6.54 5.92 10.66
CA VAL A 72 -6.70 7.16 9.86
C VAL A 72 -8.01 7.15 9.10
N VAL A 73 -8.37 5.99 8.56
CA VAL A 73 -9.62 5.76 7.84
C VAL A 73 -10.45 4.77 8.65
N PRO A 74 -11.67 5.14 9.09
CA PRO A 74 -12.48 4.26 9.93
C PRO A 74 -12.99 3.04 9.17
N ARG A 75 -13.30 3.19 7.88
CA ARG A 75 -13.79 2.12 7.00
C ARG A 75 -13.41 2.38 5.55
N GLY A 76 -13.01 1.32 4.86
CA GLY A 76 -12.74 1.32 3.43
C GLY A 76 -13.90 0.75 2.61
N SER A 77 -13.62 0.41 1.37
CA SER A 77 -14.54 -0.18 0.38
C SER A 77 -14.82 -1.66 0.57
N GLU A 78 -14.32 -2.26 1.65
CA GLU A 78 -14.49 -3.67 1.95
C GLU A 78 -15.97 -4.04 2.17
N GLU A 79 -16.75 -3.14 2.78
CA GLU A 79 -18.21 -3.32 2.95
C GLU A 79 -18.96 -3.36 1.62
N LEU A 80 -18.43 -2.73 0.57
CA LEU A 80 -19.05 -2.65 -0.77
C LEU A 80 -18.50 -3.68 -1.75
N SER A 81 -17.22 -4.03 -1.61
CA SER A 81 -16.52 -4.88 -2.58
C SER A 81 -16.75 -6.37 -2.31
N GLY A 82 -17.30 -6.73 -1.14
CA GLY A 82 -17.49 -8.14 -0.73
C GLY A 82 -16.19 -8.94 -0.75
N ALA A 83 -15.05 -8.24 -0.73
CA ALA A 83 -13.73 -8.82 -0.88
C ALA A 83 -13.40 -9.60 0.39
N THR A 84 -12.86 -10.81 0.20
CA THR A 84 -12.30 -11.61 1.29
C THR A 84 -11.11 -10.86 1.86
N ASP A 85 -10.99 -10.81 3.18
CA ASP A 85 -9.89 -10.12 3.87
C ASP A 85 -8.57 -10.87 3.63
N LEU A 86 -7.90 -10.57 2.52
CA LEU A 86 -6.62 -11.17 2.11
C LEU A 86 -5.42 -10.39 2.67
N ARG A 87 -5.64 -9.43 3.59
CA ARG A 87 -4.59 -8.53 4.09
C ARG A 87 -3.38 -9.28 4.66
N GLY A 88 -3.61 -10.39 5.37
CA GLY A 88 -2.56 -11.23 5.94
C GLY A 88 -1.69 -11.94 4.89
N ASP A 89 -2.21 -12.17 3.68
CA ASP A 89 -1.46 -12.74 2.55
C ASP A 89 -0.66 -11.66 1.80
N ILE A 90 -1.13 -10.41 1.84
CA ILE A 90 -0.53 -9.27 1.15
C ILE A 90 0.62 -8.68 1.97
N VAL A 91 0.42 -8.48 3.28
CA VAL A 91 1.44 -8.00 4.21
C VAL A 91 1.58 -8.99 5.38
N PRO A 92 2.67 -9.77 5.43
CA PRO A 92 2.95 -10.64 6.57
C PRO A 92 3.07 -9.82 7.84
N ASN A 93 2.33 -10.23 8.87
CA ASN A 93 2.30 -9.56 10.18
C ASN A 93 3.68 -9.47 10.86
N GLU A 94 4.63 -10.35 10.51
CA GLU A 94 5.96 -10.44 11.13
C GLU A 94 7.10 -10.05 10.18
N SER A 95 6.89 -9.05 9.32
CA SER A 95 7.96 -8.55 8.44
C SER A 95 8.77 -7.45 9.11
N PRO A 96 10.12 -7.53 9.14
CA PRO A 96 10.96 -6.45 9.69
C PRO A 96 10.95 -5.19 8.81
N LEU A 97 10.41 -5.29 7.59
CA LEU A 97 10.27 -4.17 6.64
C LEU A 97 8.95 -3.42 6.79
N VAL A 98 8.10 -3.83 7.74
CA VAL A 98 6.78 -3.26 7.99
C VAL A 98 6.73 -2.68 9.39
N VAL A 99 6.21 -1.46 9.52
CA VAL A 99 5.93 -0.81 10.81
C VAL A 99 4.52 -0.25 10.80
N HIS A 100 3.81 -0.43 11.91
CA HIS A 100 2.48 0.09 12.14
C HIS A 100 2.56 1.37 12.98
N LEU A 101 1.81 2.39 12.58
CA LEU A 101 1.71 3.68 13.24
C LEU A 101 0.25 4.04 13.46
N SER A 102 -0.06 4.61 14.61
CA SER A 102 -1.40 5.14 14.85
C SER A 102 -1.68 6.36 13.97
N GLY A 103 -2.95 6.60 13.63
CA GLY A 103 -3.36 7.74 12.81
C GLY A 103 -3.17 9.09 13.47
N ASN A 104 -2.97 9.10 14.79
CA ASN A 104 -2.62 10.28 15.57
C ASN A 104 -1.11 10.39 15.83
N ALA A 105 -0.29 9.63 15.09
CA ALA A 105 1.17 9.66 15.22
C ALA A 105 1.72 11.07 15.05
N THR A 106 2.64 11.42 15.95
CA THR A 106 3.39 12.67 15.89
C THR A 106 4.50 12.60 14.85
N VAL A 107 5.09 13.75 14.53
CA VAL A 107 6.25 13.82 13.62
C VAL A 107 7.42 12.96 14.14
N ASN A 108 7.58 12.87 15.46
CA ASN A 108 8.63 12.06 16.07
C ASN A 108 8.36 10.56 15.86
N ASP A 109 7.11 10.12 16.01
CA ASP A 109 6.73 8.72 15.80
C ASP A 109 6.98 8.28 14.35
N ILE A 110 6.67 9.15 13.38
CA ILE A 110 6.96 8.91 11.96
C ILE A 110 8.48 8.83 11.73
N ALA A 111 9.25 9.75 12.32
CA ALA A 111 10.70 9.75 12.20
C ALA A 111 11.33 8.48 12.78
N ASP A 112 10.80 7.98 13.89
CA ASP A 112 11.29 6.76 14.55
C ASP A 112 10.90 5.50 13.79
N ALA A 113 9.68 5.44 13.23
CA ALA A 113 9.29 4.38 12.30
C ALA A 113 10.21 4.31 11.09
N LEU A 114 10.50 5.45 10.45
CA LEU A 114 11.43 5.53 9.31
C LEU A 114 12.82 5.00 9.68
N LYS A 115 13.32 5.32 10.89
CA LYS A 115 14.59 4.77 11.38
C LYS A 115 14.52 3.26 11.60
N GLN A 116 13.41 2.75 12.14
CA GLN A 116 13.22 1.32 12.41
C GLN A 116 13.28 0.50 11.12
N VAL A 117 12.45 0.83 10.12
CA VAL A 117 12.46 0.12 8.83
C VAL A 117 13.75 0.36 8.02
N SER A 118 14.48 1.45 8.27
CA SER A 118 15.80 1.65 7.67
C SER A 118 16.83 0.64 8.18
N LYS A 119 16.87 0.39 9.50
CA LYS A 119 17.81 -0.57 10.12
C LYS A 119 17.56 -2.02 9.72
N ALA A 120 16.29 -2.39 9.50
CA ALA A 120 15.91 -3.72 9.05
C ALA A 120 16.53 -4.11 7.69
N SER A 121 16.81 -3.11 6.83
CA SER A 121 17.38 -3.31 5.50
C SER A 121 18.91 -3.42 5.49
N THR A 122 19.60 -3.07 6.57
CA THR A 122 21.07 -3.13 6.66
C THR A 122 21.62 -4.48 7.13
N GLY A 123 20.75 -5.43 7.46
CA GLY A 123 21.11 -6.78 7.92
C GLY A 123 21.01 -7.88 6.86
N MET A 124 20.77 -7.53 5.59
CA MET A 124 20.76 -8.46 4.43
C MET A 124 22.00 -8.29 3.57
#